data_AF-A0A2W7RU81-F1
#
_entry.id   AF-A0A2W7RU81-F1
#
_cell.length_a   1.000
_cell.length_b   1.000
_cell.length_c   1.000
_cell.angle_alpha   90.00
_cell.angle_beta   90.00
_cell.angle_gamma   90.00
#
_symmetry.space_group_name_H-M   'P 1'
#
loop_
_entity.id
_entity.type
_entity.pdbx_description
1 polymer ?
#
loop_
_entity_poly.entity_id
_entity_poly.type
_entity_poly.pdbx_seq_one_letter_code
_entity_poly.pdbx_strand_id
1 'polypeptide(L)'
;MKKIAYYIFFLVLLSHCFFTKLNAQNNNSPYSIIGIGDLEQSYLDRTSGMGHAGVALSGARAQYMANPASLSMLDEHFFNFEIAVRYRGVNYYGQPIDIVNNNQSSDIQFKRIAMAIKVRPKWAIGFGLSPFSTANYSFYANKVVQGTPQTFSAYYTGTGSTNLFYITNSYKFSDHFSVGLQASYLFGQLGQTETISGTGLDSNLVTNKNTYLNNPYLKFGMQYRTKIAKKWKLAIGASGSLQTKLNSVTSLLVTDGTTTLINNPQYSVGYFTLPDMYTAGIALTYKEDYTFAADYTFQNWQSLNYRGLSYNLVNSSRLNLGFEYSKKNTYRDLKAEKTFYQAGFFAGKSYVNVSGQQIDNIGGTVGIGFNALRSSLTGQVSLEGGVRGTTINGLVQEDYLQVTFILGFREFWLPRHFRRYD
;
A
#
# COMPACT_ATOMS: atom_id res chain seq x y z
N MET A 1 36.73 11.77 -11.45
CA MET A 1 36.89 12.07 -10.01
C MET A 1 35.66 12.74 -9.38
N LYS A 2 35.11 13.85 -9.92
CA LYS A 2 33.91 14.52 -9.34
C LYS A 2 32.66 13.62 -9.21
N LYS A 3 32.39 12.71 -10.16
CA LYS A 3 31.24 11.77 -10.09
C LYS A 3 31.35 10.76 -8.94
N ILE A 4 32.56 10.28 -8.64
CA ILE A 4 32.82 9.33 -7.55
C ILE A 4 32.59 10.00 -6.20
N ALA A 5 32.97 11.28 -6.06
CA ALA A 5 32.71 12.06 -4.85
C ALA A 5 31.21 12.22 -4.54
N TYR A 6 30.34 12.35 -5.56
CA TYR A 6 28.89 12.40 -5.34
C TYR A 6 28.33 11.04 -4.89
N TYR A 7 28.81 9.93 -5.44
CA TYR A 7 28.38 8.59 -4.99
C TYR A 7 28.87 8.27 -3.57
N ILE A 8 30.09 8.68 -3.23
CA ILE A 8 30.64 8.54 -1.87
C ILE A 8 29.88 9.44 -0.90
N PHE A 9 29.61 10.70 -1.25
CA PHE A 9 28.82 11.60 -0.42
C PHE A 9 27.39 11.08 -0.20
N PHE A 10 26.77 10.52 -1.23
CA PHE A 10 25.46 9.88 -1.12
C PHE A 10 25.50 8.61 -0.25
N LEU A 11 26.52 7.76 -0.39
CA LEU A 11 26.74 6.59 0.47
C LEU A 11 27.02 6.96 1.92
N VAL A 12 27.71 8.08 2.17
CA VAL A 12 28.00 8.61 3.52
C VAL A 12 26.75 9.22 4.16
N LEU A 13 25.90 9.90 3.38
CA LEU A 13 24.60 10.38 3.84
C LEU A 13 23.64 9.21 4.14
N LEU A 14 23.65 8.19 3.28
CA LEU A 14 22.87 6.98 3.48
C LEU A 14 23.35 6.23 4.74
N SER A 15 24.67 6.10 4.94
CA SER A 15 25.23 5.45 6.12
C SER A 15 24.94 6.24 7.40
N HIS A 16 25.01 7.58 7.39
CA HIS A 16 24.62 8.39 8.54
C HIS A 16 23.15 8.24 8.93
N CYS A 17 22.23 8.00 7.98
CA CYS A 17 20.84 7.65 8.30
C CYS A 17 20.68 6.27 8.96
N PHE A 18 21.64 5.35 8.78
CA PHE A 18 21.61 4.02 9.40
C PHE A 18 22.23 3.98 10.81
N PHE A 19 23.01 5.01 11.22
CA PHE A 19 23.72 5.02 12.51
C PHE A 19 23.03 5.84 13.62
N THR A 20 21.95 6.57 13.33
CA THR A 20 21.12 7.15 14.41
C THR A 20 20.15 6.10 14.92
N LYS A 21 20.17 5.83 16.23
CA LYS A 21 19.08 5.10 16.90
C LYS A 21 17.83 6.00 16.86
N LEU A 22 17.13 6.00 15.73
CA LEU A 22 15.76 6.47 15.69
C LEU A 22 14.95 5.49 16.55
N ASN A 23 14.40 5.97 17.66
CA ASN A 23 13.35 5.26 18.39
C ASN A 23 12.10 5.27 17.51
N ALA A 24 12.07 4.44 16.47
CA ALA A 24 10.86 4.20 15.71
C ALA A 24 9.92 3.40 16.62
N GLN A 25 8.97 4.08 17.25
CA GLN A 25 7.86 3.41 17.90
C GLN A 25 6.93 2.91 16.79
N ASN A 26 6.74 1.60 16.68
CA ASN A 26 5.87 1.02 15.66
C ASN A 26 4.46 1.64 15.72
N ASN A 27 3.95 2.16 14.59
CA ASN A 27 2.61 2.74 14.51
C ASN A 27 1.54 1.73 14.90
N ASN A 28 0.84 2.04 15.98
CA ASN A 28 -0.24 1.21 16.50
C ASN A 28 -1.52 1.44 15.70
N SER A 29 -2.04 0.43 15.02
CA SER A 29 -3.34 0.49 14.34
C SER A 29 -4.26 -0.51 15.03
N PRO A 30 -5.05 -0.09 16.04
CA PRO A 30 -5.88 -0.99 16.83
C PRO A 30 -6.81 -1.86 15.97
N TYR A 31 -7.34 -1.29 14.88
CA TYR A 31 -8.24 -1.99 13.96
C TYR A 31 -7.56 -3.09 13.13
N SER A 32 -6.22 -3.08 13.05
CA SER A 32 -5.45 -4.09 12.30
C SER A 32 -5.42 -5.47 12.97
N ILE A 33 -5.98 -5.62 14.18
CA ILE A 33 -6.24 -6.92 14.80
C ILE A 33 -7.29 -7.75 14.05
N ILE A 34 -8.16 -7.11 13.27
CA ILE A 34 -9.30 -7.76 12.63
C ILE A 34 -8.92 -8.30 11.24
N GLY A 35 -9.34 -9.52 10.95
CA GLY A 35 -9.19 -10.14 9.63
C GLY A 35 -7.73 -10.36 9.25
N ILE A 36 -7.29 -9.77 8.14
CA ILE A 36 -5.91 -9.86 7.62
C ILE A 36 -5.07 -8.60 7.95
N GLY A 37 -5.59 -7.73 8.80
CA GLY A 37 -4.99 -6.43 9.13
C GLY A 37 -5.31 -5.33 8.12
N ASP A 38 -4.63 -4.19 8.23
CA ASP A 38 -4.88 -3.04 7.37
C ASP A 38 -4.41 -3.31 5.95
N LEU A 39 -5.32 -3.21 4.99
CA LEU A 39 -4.99 -3.33 3.56
C LEU A 39 -4.24 -2.07 3.09
N GLU A 40 -3.19 -2.26 2.30
CA GLU A 40 -2.52 -1.16 1.63
C GLU A 40 -3.40 -0.64 0.48
N GLN A 41 -4.12 0.45 0.73
CA GLN A 41 -5.04 1.06 -0.24
C GLN A 41 -4.36 2.13 -1.11
N SER A 42 -3.14 2.55 -0.77
CA SER A 42 -2.41 3.60 -1.46
C SER A 42 -1.51 3.04 -2.56
N TYR A 43 -1.63 3.58 -3.77
CA TYR A 43 -0.66 3.32 -4.84
C TYR A 43 0.52 4.27 -4.69
N LEU A 44 1.64 3.75 -4.20
CA LEU A 44 2.87 4.52 -3.98
C LEU A 44 3.73 4.59 -5.23
N ASP A 45 3.16 5.13 -6.30
CA ASP A 45 3.82 5.42 -7.57
C ASP A 45 3.68 6.92 -7.89
N ARG A 46 3.77 7.29 -9.17
CA ARG A 46 3.59 8.67 -9.62
C ARG A 46 2.31 9.31 -9.04
N THR A 47 1.26 8.55 -8.79
CA THR A 47 -0.05 9.04 -8.32
C THR A 47 -0.12 9.31 -6.81
N SER A 48 0.99 9.16 -6.08
CA SER A 48 1.01 9.38 -4.62
C SER A 48 0.55 10.77 -4.19
N GLY A 49 0.75 11.80 -5.01
CA GLY A 49 0.24 13.15 -4.77
C GLY A 49 -1.16 13.43 -5.35
N MET A 50 -1.76 12.46 -6.03
CA MET A 50 -3.05 12.56 -6.74
C MET A 50 -4.20 11.84 -6.03
N GLY A 51 -4.14 11.73 -4.71
CA GLY A 51 -5.10 10.95 -3.91
C GLY A 51 -5.04 9.45 -4.24
N HIS A 52 -3.95 8.99 -4.86
CA HIS A 52 -3.79 7.65 -5.44
C HIS A 52 -4.76 7.34 -6.60
N ALA A 53 -5.34 8.35 -7.24
CA ALA A 53 -6.11 8.15 -8.47
C ALA A 53 -5.18 7.85 -9.66
N GLY A 54 -5.27 6.65 -10.21
CA GLY A 54 -4.36 6.12 -11.23
C GLY A 54 -4.90 5.03 -12.15
N VAL A 55 -6.13 4.54 -11.96
CA VAL A 55 -6.61 3.32 -12.66
C VAL A 55 -6.74 3.54 -14.17
N ALA A 56 -7.11 4.75 -14.58
CA ALA A 56 -7.16 5.18 -15.98
C ALA A 56 -5.84 5.79 -16.48
N LEU A 57 -4.85 5.99 -15.62
CA LEU A 57 -3.59 6.64 -15.98
C LEU A 57 -2.60 5.63 -16.59
N SER A 58 -1.89 6.08 -17.61
CA SER A 58 -0.74 5.41 -18.19
C SER A 58 0.10 6.42 -18.95
N GLY A 59 1.38 6.12 -19.11
CA GLY A 59 2.33 7.04 -19.71
C GLY A 59 3.61 6.37 -20.17
N ALA A 60 4.30 7.05 -21.07
CA ALA A 60 5.54 6.61 -21.71
C ALA A 60 6.69 6.34 -20.73
N ARG A 61 6.76 7.11 -19.64
CA ARG A 61 7.92 7.14 -18.73
C ARG A 61 7.54 7.10 -17.25
N ALA A 62 6.34 6.62 -16.95
CA ALA A 62 5.85 6.47 -15.59
C ALA A 62 5.15 5.11 -15.47
N GLN A 63 5.43 4.39 -14.39
CA GLN A 63 4.71 3.17 -14.05
C GLN A 63 3.51 3.52 -13.16
N TYR A 64 2.36 2.92 -13.46
CA TYR A 64 1.12 3.08 -12.70
C TYR A 64 0.64 1.72 -12.22
N MET A 65 0.61 1.50 -10.92
CA MET A 65 0.33 0.21 -10.29
C MET A 65 -1.16 -0.09 -10.14
N ALA A 66 -1.98 0.95 -10.15
CA ALA A 66 -3.41 0.84 -9.97
C ALA A 66 -4.06 -0.11 -11.00
N ASN A 67 -3.48 -0.20 -12.20
CA ASN A 67 -3.98 -1.03 -13.29
C ASN A 67 -2.83 -1.73 -14.06
N PRO A 68 -2.79 -3.07 -14.13
CA PRO A 68 -1.74 -3.79 -14.86
C PRO A 68 -1.71 -3.49 -16.36
N ALA A 69 -2.78 -2.98 -16.96
CA ALA A 69 -2.83 -2.59 -18.38
C ALA A 69 -2.00 -1.33 -18.70
N SER A 70 -1.56 -0.59 -17.68
CA SER A 70 -0.87 0.69 -17.83
C SER A 70 0.54 0.56 -18.43
N LEU A 71 1.26 -0.52 -18.11
CA LEU A 71 2.68 -0.68 -18.47
C LEU A 71 2.90 -0.82 -19.97
N SER A 72 1.88 -1.27 -20.71
CA SER A 72 1.92 -1.36 -22.16
C SER A 72 2.07 0.00 -22.86
N MET A 73 1.96 1.12 -22.15
CA MET A 73 2.21 2.46 -22.70
C MET A 73 3.64 2.96 -22.53
N LEU A 74 4.52 2.20 -21.87
CA LEU A 74 5.93 2.58 -21.71
C LEU A 74 6.63 2.70 -23.08
N ASP A 75 7.58 3.63 -23.17
CA ASP A 75 8.43 3.82 -24.36
C ASP A 75 9.21 2.53 -24.66
N GLU A 76 9.53 2.30 -25.94
CA GLU A 76 10.34 1.15 -26.35
C GLU A 76 11.73 1.18 -25.71
N HIS A 77 12.26 0.00 -25.36
CA HIS A 77 13.54 -0.16 -24.67
C HIS A 77 13.62 0.56 -23.32
N PHE A 78 12.49 1.05 -22.79
CA PHE A 78 12.46 1.72 -21.50
C PHE A 78 12.55 0.73 -20.35
N PHE A 79 13.45 1.03 -19.42
CA PHE A 79 13.65 0.38 -18.15
C PHE A 79 13.31 1.38 -17.05
N ASN A 80 12.47 0.99 -16.10
CA ASN A 80 12.19 1.77 -14.89
C ASN A 80 12.33 0.89 -13.67
N PHE A 81 13.00 1.41 -12.66
CA PHE A 81 13.14 0.81 -11.34
C PHE A 81 12.76 1.85 -10.30
N GLU A 82 11.92 1.51 -9.33
CA GLU A 82 11.45 2.42 -8.28
C GLU A 82 11.50 1.76 -6.91
N ILE A 83 11.87 2.55 -5.91
CA ILE A 83 11.76 2.22 -4.49
C ILE A 83 10.89 3.29 -3.83
N ALA A 84 9.96 2.86 -2.98
CA ALA A 84 9.13 3.74 -2.16
C ALA A 84 9.35 3.48 -0.66
N VAL A 85 9.61 4.55 0.08
CA VAL A 85 9.71 4.58 1.54
C VAL A 85 8.70 5.57 2.08
N ARG A 86 8.02 5.20 3.17
CA ARG A 86 6.98 6.00 3.79
C ARG A 86 7.30 6.22 5.26
N TYR A 87 7.30 7.48 5.68
CA TYR A 87 7.18 7.85 7.08
C TYR A 87 5.71 8.14 7.39
N ARG A 88 5.19 7.67 8.52
CA ARG A 88 3.85 8.00 8.99
C ARG A 88 3.91 8.33 10.48
N GLY A 89 3.41 9.50 10.87
CA GLY A 89 3.12 9.85 12.26
C GLY A 89 1.62 9.84 12.50
N VAL A 90 1.19 9.39 13.67
CA VAL A 90 -0.22 9.26 14.04
C VAL A 90 -0.44 9.85 15.44
N ASN A 91 -1.52 10.62 15.60
CA ASN A 91 -2.07 10.99 16.88
C ASN A 91 -3.38 10.20 17.12
N TYR A 92 -3.54 9.63 18.31
CA TYR A 92 -4.72 8.85 18.69
C TYR A 92 -5.63 9.65 19.61
N TYR A 93 -6.93 9.56 19.36
CA TYR A 93 -8.00 10.15 20.16
C TYR A 93 -9.05 9.10 20.50
N GLY A 94 -9.71 9.26 21.65
CA GLY A 94 -10.74 8.33 22.13
C GLY A 94 -10.30 7.59 23.39
N GLN A 95 -10.70 6.32 23.53
CA GLN A 95 -10.28 5.51 24.66
C GLN A 95 -8.76 5.25 24.60
N PRO A 96 -8.02 5.46 25.70
CA PRO A 96 -6.58 5.24 25.73
C PRO A 96 -6.24 3.83 25.28
N ILE A 97 -5.38 3.74 24.28
CA ILE A 97 -4.90 2.47 23.76
C ILE A 97 -3.91 1.82 24.76
N ASP A 98 -3.15 2.66 25.49
CA ASP A 98 -2.18 2.25 26.50
C ASP A 98 -2.35 3.11 27.78
N ILE A 99 -2.05 2.52 28.94
CA ILE A 99 -2.03 3.15 30.27
C ILE A 99 -0.91 4.21 30.35
N VAL A 100 0.13 4.07 29.53
CA VAL A 100 1.28 4.99 29.47
C VAL A 100 1.20 5.90 28.23
N ASN A 101 0.34 6.92 28.27
CA ASN A 101 0.44 8.19 27.50
C ASN A 101 1.05 8.14 26.08
N ASN A 102 0.73 7.15 25.25
CA ASN A 102 1.25 7.10 23.87
C ASN A 102 0.13 7.40 22.87
N ASN A 103 -0.44 8.61 22.99
CA ASN A 103 -1.37 9.16 22.02
C ASN A 103 -0.66 9.57 20.72
N GLN A 104 0.64 9.28 20.57
CA GLN A 104 1.41 9.55 19.37
C GLN A 104 2.23 8.31 19.02
N SER A 105 2.38 8.04 17.73
CA SER A 105 3.30 7.03 17.23
C SER A 105 3.87 7.45 15.89
N SER A 106 5.03 6.91 15.51
CA SER A 106 5.56 7.13 14.16
C SER A 106 6.48 6.04 13.67
N ASP A 107 6.31 5.63 12.42
CA ASP A 107 7.13 4.61 11.79
C ASP A 107 7.69 5.03 10.42
N ILE A 108 8.77 4.37 10.03
CA ILE A 108 9.33 4.42 8.68
C ILE A 108 9.26 3.01 8.12
N GLN A 109 8.55 2.85 7.01
CA GLN A 109 8.36 1.57 6.36
C GLN A 109 8.84 1.61 4.92
N PHE A 110 9.56 0.57 4.52
CA PHE A 110 9.70 0.22 3.11
C PHE A 110 8.33 -0.23 2.59
N LYS A 111 7.90 0.36 1.47
CA LYS A 111 6.55 0.11 0.93
C LYS A 111 6.57 -0.51 -0.45
N ARG A 112 7.65 -0.34 -1.21
CA ARG A 112 7.70 -0.91 -2.56
C ARG A 112 9.11 -0.96 -3.13
N ILE A 113 9.37 -2.03 -3.87
CA ILE A 113 10.36 -2.10 -4.95
C ILE A 113 9.64 -2.59 -6.19
N ALA A 114 9.84 -1.92 -7.32
CA ALA A 114 9.20 -2.30 -8.57
C ALA A 114 10.09 -2.02 -9.76
N MET A 115 9.99 -2.88 -10.77
CA MET A 115 10.67 -2.76 -12.04
C MET A 115 9.67 -2.92 -13.18
N ALA A 116 9.84 -2.17 -14.26
CA ALA A 116 9.06 -2.33 -15.48
C ALA A 116 9.93 -2.18 -16.72
N ILE A 117 9.70 -3.03 -17.72
CA ILE A 117 10.46 -3.08 -18.96
C ILE A 117 9.48 -3.23 -20.14
N LYS A 118 9.70 -2.42 -21.18
CA LYS A 118 9.01 -2.55 -22.46
C LYS A 118 9.76 -3.53 -23.37
N VAL A 119 9.37 -4.81 -23.33
CA VAL A 119 10.05 -5.90 -24.03
C VAL A 119 9.83 -5.85 -25.55
N ARG A 120 8.63 -5.46 -25.99
CA ARG A 120 8.26 -5.26 -27.40
C ARG A 120 7.33 -4.06 -27.55
N PRO A 121 7.13 -3.50 -28.77
CA PRO A 121 6.28 -2.32 -28.99
C PRO A 121 4.86 -2.42 -28.40
N LYS A 122 4.29 -3.63 -28.33
CA LYS A 122 2.98 -3.90 -27.75
C LYS A 122 3.01 -4.60 -26.39
N TRP A 123 4.16 -5.04 -25.89
CA TRP A 123 4.25 -5.88 -24.69
C TRP A 123 5.23 -5.32 -23.68
N ALA A 124 4.76 -5.12 -22.45
CA ALA A 124 5.56 -4.75 -21.31
C ALA A 124 5.41 -5.77 -20.18
N ILE A 125 6.48 -5.94 -19.41
CA ILE A 125 6.52 -6.79 -18.23
C ILE A 125 6.97 -5.94 -17.04
N GLY A 126 6.40 -6.17 -15.87
CA GLY A 126 6.84 -5.58 -14.62
C GLY A 126 6.95 -6.60 -13.50
N PHE A 127 7.73 -6.27 -12.49
CA PHE A 127 7.96 -7.09 -11.31
C PHE A 127 7.92 -6.18 -10.08
N GLY A 128 7.50 -6.70 -8.94
CA GLY A 128 7.63 -5.93 -7.72
C GLY A 128 7.32 -6.71 -6.45
N LEU A 129 7.64 -6.07 -5.33
CA LEU A 129 7.38 -6.53 -3.99
C LEU A 129 6.82 -5.36 -3.18
N SER A 130 5.69 -5.57 -2.53
CA SER A 130 5.03 -4.61 -1.66
C SER A 130 4.22 -5.32 -0.57
N PRO A 131 4.00 -4.70 0.60
CA PRO A 131 3.02 -5.22 1.55
C PRO A 131 1.62 -5.15 0.94
N PHE A 132 0.83 -6.20 1.15
CA PHE A 132 -0.59 -6.26 0.81
C PHE A 132 -1.45 -5.85 2.00
N SER A 133 -1.10 -6.37 3.18
CA SER A 133 -1.72 -6.00 4.44
C SER A 133 -0.72 -6.02 5.59
N THR A 134 -1.02 -5.26 6.65
CA THR A 134 -0.19 -5.14 7.84
C THR A 134 -1.02 -5.24 9.10
N ALA A 135 -0.59 -6.06 10.06
CA ALA A 135 -1.07 -6.03 11.43
C ALA A 135 0.01 -5.41 12.31
N ASN A 136 -0.33 -4.36 13.02
CA ASN A 136 0.55 -3.73 13.98
C ASN A 136 -0.33 -3.06 15.03
N TYR A 137 -0.52 -3.72 16.17
CA TYR A 137 -1.36 -3.19 17.24
C TYR A 137 -0.80 -3.53 18.61
N SER A 138 -1.12 -2.69 19.60
CA SER A 138 -0.80 -2.93 21.00
C SER A 138 -1.83 -2.22 21.87
N PHE A 139 -2.60 -2.92 22.70
CA PHE A 139 -3.58 -2.27 23.56
C PHE A 139 -3.93 -3.07 24.81
N TYR A 140 -4.37 -2.37 25.86
CA TYR A 140 -4.97 -3.00 27.04
C TYR A 140 -6.48 -3.14 26.87
N ALA A 141 -7.03 -4.29 27.27
CA ALA A 141 -8.46 -4.48 27.39
C ALA A 141 -8.79 -5.40 28.58
N ASN A 142 -9.94 -5.15 29.19
CA ASN A 142 -10.45 -5.99 30.25
C ASN A 142 -10.96 -7.32 29.67
N LYS A 143 -10.44 -8.44 30.17
CA LYS A 143 -10.85 -9.79 29.79
C LYS A 143 -11.57 -10.47 30.94
N VAL A 144 -12.82 -10.84 30.71
CA VAL A 144 -13.60 -11.68 31.64
C VAL A 144 -13.18 -13.13 31.46
N VAL A 145 -12.84 -13.82 32.54
CA VAL A 145 -12.56 -15.26 32.50
C VAL A 145 -13.88 -16.00 32.36
N GLN A 146 -14.04 -16.74 31.27
CA GLN A 146 -15.26 -17.48 31.02
C GLN A 146 -15.59 -18.42 32.18
N GLY A 147 -16.81 -18.34 32.70
CA GLY A 147 -17.27 -19.12 33.85
C GLY A 147 -16.98 -18.51 35.22
N THR A 148 -16.39 -17.31 35.31
CA THR A 148 -16.22 -16.59 36.58
C THR A 148 -16.63 -15.11 36.43
N PRO A 149 -16.96 -14.41 37.54
CA PRO A 149 -17.16 -12.95 37.50
C PRO A 149 -15.85 -12.16 37.47
N GLN A 150 -14.69 -12.83 37.50
CA GLN A 150 -13.40 -12.17 37.55
C GLN A 150 -13.02 -11.58 36.19
N THR A 151 -12.47 -10.37 36.25
CA THR A 151 -11.97 -9.63 35.10
C THR A 151 -10.50 -9.31 35.34
N PHE A 152 -9.65 -9.65 34.38
CA PHE A 152 -8.22 -9.33 34.39
C PHE A 152 -7.89 -8.33 33.31
N SER A 153 -6.83 -7.56 33.52
CA SER A 153 -6.24 -6.73 32.47
C SER A 153 -5.47 -7.64 31.51
N ALA A 154 -5.81 -7.60 30.23
CA ALA A 154 -5.10 -8.30 29.17
C ALA A 154 -4.43 -7.28 28.25
N TYR A 155 -3.14 -7.48 28.01
CA TYR A 155 -2.37 -6.73 27.03
C TYR A 155 -2.28 -7.52 25.74
N TYR A 156 -2.82 -6.95 24.66
CA TYR A 156 -2.81 -7.53 23.33
C TYR A 156 -1.74 -6.85 22.50
N THR A 157 -0.85 -7.61 21.88
CA THR A 157 0.05 -7.12 20.84
C THR A 157 -0.08 -7.98 19.60
N GLY A 158 0.09 -7.38 18.44
CA GLY A 158 0.18 -8.13 17.20
C GLY A 158 1.03 -7.41 16.19
N THR A 159 1.89 -8.17 15.51
CA THR A 159 2.80 -7.67 14.49
C THR A 159 2.87 -8.65 13.34
N GLY A 160 2.94 -8.14 12.12
CA GLY A 160 3.04 -8.99 10.94
C GLY A 160 2.61 -8.29 9.66
N SER A 161 2.86 -8.97 8.55
CA SER A 161 2.42 -8.49 7.24
C SER A 161 2.16 -9.68 6.32
N THR A 162 1.20 -9.49 5.42
CA THR A 162 1.09 -10.30 4.20
C THR A 162 1.70 -9.49 3.08
N ASN A 163 2.72 -10.02 2.43
CA ASN A 163 3.45 -9.39 1.34
C ASN A 163 3.04 -9.99 0.00
N LEU A 164 3.18 -9.19 -1.04
CA LEU A 164 2.83 -9.52 -2.41
C LEU A 164 4.08 -9.41 -3.28
N PHE A 165 4.58 -10.54 -3.76
CA PHE A 165 5.49 -10.56 -4.90
C PHE A 165 4.67 -10.73 -6.18
N TYR A 166 4.91 -9.92 -7.20
CA TYR A 166 4.10 -9.94 -8.41
C TYR A 166 4.90 -9.80 -9.70
N ILE A 167 4.33 -10.38 -10.75
CA ILE A 167 4.72 -10.22 -12.15
C ILE A 167 3.52 -9.69 -12.92
N THR A 168 3.71 -8.56 -13.59
CA THR A 168 2.69 -7.90 -14.41
C THR A 168 3.02 -8.09 -15.88
N ASN A 169 2.09 -8.64 -16.64
CA ASN A 169 2.11 -8.68 -18.09
C ASN A 169 1.10 -7.69 -18.64
N SER A 170 1.53 -6.83 -19.56
CA SER A 170 0.69 -5.76 -20.12
C SER A 170 0.79 -5.76 -21.64
N TYR A 171 -0.34 -5.82 -22.32
CA TYR A 171 -0.41 -5.92 -23.78
C TYR A 171 -1.30 -4.83 -24.38
N LYS A 172 -0.76 -4.13 -25.39
CA LYS A 172 -1.45 -3.12 -26.19
C LYS A 172 -2.07 -3.78 -27.42
N PHE A 173 -3.37 -4.09 -27.36
CA PHE A 173 -4.10 -4.68 -28.49
C PHE A 173 -4.23 -3.70 -29.66
N SER A 174 -4.60 -2.46 -29.35
CA SER A 174 -4.67 -1.35 -30.30
C SER A 174 -4.06 -0.09 -29.68
N ASP A 175 -3.90 0.97 -30.45
CA ASP A 175 -3.39 2.24 -29.91
C ASP A 175 -4.35 2.91 -28.90
N HIS A 176 -5.59 2.41 -28.83
CA HIS A 176 -6.62 2.87 -27.90
C HIS A 176 -6.85 1.92 -26.74
N PHE A 177 -6.61 0.62 -26.92
CA PHE A 177 -7.00 -0.40 -25.94
C PHE A 177 -5.82 -1.25 -25.49
N SER A 178 -5.66 -1.36 -24.18
CA SER A 178 -4.69 -2.25 -23.54
C SER A 178 -5.33 -3.09 -22.45
N VAL A 179 -4.72 -4.25 -22.21
CA VAL A 179 -5.06 -5.14 -21.11
C VAL A 179 -3.82 -5.48 -20.31
N GLY A 180 -4.02 -5.97 -19.09
CA GLY A 180 -2.94 -6.52 -18.29
C GLY A 180 -3.41 -7.58 -17.33
N LEU A 181 -2.47 -8.45 -16.98
CA LEU A 181 -2.60 -9.49 -15.98
C LEU A 181 -1.44 -9.35 -15.00
N GLN A 182 -1.75 -9.28 -13.72
CA GLN A 182 -0.78 -9.35 -12.65
C GLN A 182 -0.96 -10.69 -11.92
N ALA A 183 0.04 -11.56 -12.05
CA ALA A 183 0.13 -12.80 -11.31
C ALA A 183 1.01 -12.57 -10.08
N SER A 184 0.48 -12.87 -8.90
CA SER A 184 1.15 -12.58 -7.64
C SER A 184 1.17 -13.81 -6.73
N TYR A 185 2.11 -13.84 -5.80
CA TYR A 185 2.13 -14.77 -4.68
C TYR A 185 2.04 -13.95 -3.39
N LEU A 186 0.97 -14.18 -2.64
CA LEU A 186 0.79 -13.61 -1.30
C LEU A 186 1.47 -14.54 -0.31
N PHE A 187 2.26 -13.98 0.61
CA PHE A 187 2.95 -14.72 1.65
C PHE A 187 3.20 -13.85 2.87
N GLY A 188 3.14 -14.44 4.06
CA GLY A 188 3.48 -13.70 5.27
C GLY A 188 3.04 -14.40 6.54
N GLN A 189 3.14 -13.67 7.64
CA GLN A 189 2.69 -14.14 8.95
C GLN A 189 2.07 -12.99 9.73
N LEU A 190 1.07 -13.33 10.54
CA LEU A 190 0.44 -12.46 11.53
C LEU A 190 0.68 -13.08 12.90
N GLY A 191 1.52 -12.44 13.71
CA GLY A 191 1.77 -12.83 15.09
C GLY A 191 0.84 -12.06 16.03
N GLN A 192 0.27 -12.76 17.00
CA GLN A 192 -0.56 -12.18 18.06
C GLN A 192 -0.08 -12.73 19.39
N THR A 193 0.17 -11.85 20.34
CA THR A 193 0.47 -12.18 21.72
C THR A 193 -0.60 -11.58 22.61
N GLU A 194 -1.16 -12.40 23.48
CA GLU A 194 -2.02 -11.97 24.56
C GLU A 194 -1.32 -12.27 25.88
N THR A 195 -1.16 -11.25 26.71
CA THR A 195 -0.58 -11.37 28.05
C THR A 195 -1.64 -10.99 29.08
N ILE A 196 -2.02 -11.95 29.91
CA ILE A 196 -2.90 -11.70 31.06
C ILE A 196 -2.02 -11.58 32.29
N SER A 197 -2.15 -10.47 33.01
CA SER A 197 -1.48 -10.24 34.28
C SER A 197 -2.43 -9.51 35.24
N GLY A 198 -2.27 -9.74 36.55
CA GLY A 198 -3.13 -9.10 37.54
C GLY A 198 -2.92 -9.58 38.97
N THR A 199 -3.45 -8.80 39.92
CA THR A 199 -3.49 -9.16 41.34
C THR A 199 -4.30 -10.44 41.54
N GLY A 200 -3.66 -11.50 42.06
CA GLY A 200 -4.28 -12.82 42.25
C GLY A 200 -3.83 -13.90 41.26
N LEU A 201 -2.93 -13.58 40.31
CA LEU A 201 -2.21 -14.57 39.51
C LEU A 201 -0.78 -14.73 40.05
N ASP A 202 -0.32 -15.97 40.20
CA ASP A 202 1.05 -16.28 40.64
C ASP A 202 2.08 -15.96 39.55
N SER A 203 1.67 -16.02 38.27
CA SER A 203 2.49 -15.71 37.11
C SER A 203 1.67 -15.18 35.93
N ASN A 204 2.35 -14.58 34.95
CA ASN A 204 1.72 -14.08 33.73
C ASN A 204 1.35 -15.25 32.81
N LEU A 205 0.09 -15.27 32.36
CA LEU A 205 -0.37 -16.19 31.33
C LEU A 205 -0.17 -15.53 29.96
N VAL A 206 0.66 -16.11 29.12
CA VAL A 206 0.98 -15.60 27.79
C VAL A 206 0.53 -16.58 26.72
N THR A 207 -0.27 -16.10 25.77
CA THR A 207 -0.73 -16.87 24.60
C THR A 207 -0.15 -16.24 23.34
N ASN A 208 0.68 -16.99 22.63
CA ASN A 208 1.24 -16.62 21.33
C ASN A 208 0.54 -17.42 20.22
N LYS A 209 0.05 -16.71 19.21
CA LYS A 209 -0.56 -17.27 18.00
C LYS A 209 0.15 -16.70 16.77
N ASN A 210 0.73 -17.57 15.95
CA ASN A 210 1.31 -17.14 14.67
C ASN A 210 0.54 -17.78 13.53
N THR A 211 -0.07 -16.97 12.68
CA THR A 211 -0.82 -17.42 11.51
C THR A 211 -0.02 -17.14 10.24
N TYR A 212 0.37 -18.19 9.54
CA TYR A 212 1.06 -18.13 8.27
C TYR A 212 0.05 -18.16 7.13
N LEU A 213 0.17 -17.19 6.22
CA LEU A 213 -0.73 -17.02 5.08
C LEU A 213 0.04 -17.17 3.78
N ASN A 214 -0.49 -17.94 2.83
CA ASN A 214 0.02 -17.97 1.47
C ASN A 214 -1.02 -18.40 0.44
N ASN A 215 -0.95 -17.85 -0.78
CA ASN A 215 -1.50 -18.43 -2.01
C ASN A 215 -1.17 -17.54 -3.23
N PRO A 216 -1.29 -18.03 -4.47
CA PRO A 216 -1.35 -17.17 -5.65
C PRO A 216 -2.55 -16.22 -5.61
N TYR A 217 -2.40 -15.05 -6.22
CA TYR A 217 -3.41 -14.00 -6.33
C TYR A 217 -3.35 -13.35 -7.71
N LEU A 218 -4.51 -13.17 -8.35
CA LEU A 218 -4.61 -12.65 -9.71
C LEU A 218 -5.35 -11.32 -9.74
N LYS A 219 -4.77 -10.35 -10.44
CA LYS A 219 -5.39 -9.06 -10.73
C LYS A 219 -5.38 -8.81 -12.23
N PHE A 220 -6.52 -8.42 -12.77
CA PHE A 220 -6.73 -8.11 -14.18
C PHE A 220 -6.91 -6.60 -14.34
N GLY A 221 -6.68 -6.11 -15.54
CA GLY A 221 -6.90 -4.71 -15.86
C GLY A 221 -7.07 -4.47 -17.34
N MET A 222 -7.77 -3.39 -17.64
CA MET A 222 -7.98 -2.88 -18.99
C MET A 222 -8.01 -1.36 -18.99
N GLN A 223 -7.58 -0.75 -20.09
CA GLN A 223 -7.63 0.69 -20.31
C GLN A 223 -8.07 0.99 -21.74
N TYR A 224 -8.90 2.02 -21.89
CA TYR A 224 -9.26 2.60 -23.16
C TYR A 224 -8.89 4.08 -23.18
N ARG A 225 -8.28 4.57 -24.28
CA ARG A 225 -7.79 5.94 -24.41
C ARG A 225 -8.18 6.51 -25.77
N THR A 226 -8.72 7.72 -25.79
CA THR A 226 -9.07 8.40 -27.05
C THR A 226 -8.87 9.91 -26.97
N LYS A 227 -8.75 10.55 -28.13
CA LYS A 227 -8.75 12.01 -28.26
C LYS A 227 -10.20 12.45 -28.51
N ILE A 228 -10.80 13.15 -27.55
CA ILE A 228 -12.17 13.66 -27.68
C ILE A 228 -12.21 15.05 -28.33
N ALA A 229 -11.09 15.78 -28.30
CA ALA A 229 -10.92 17.05 -29.03
C ALA A 229 -9.44 17.29 -29.32
N LYS A 230 -9.12 18.32 -30.12
CA LYS A 230 -7.72 18.67 -30.49
C LYS A 230 -6.77 18.79 -29.28
N LYS A 231 -7.27 19.27 -28.15
CA LYS A 231 -6.49 19.50 -26.92
C LYS A 231 -6.86 18.56 -25.76
N TRP A 232 -7.86 17.69 -25.93
CA TRP A 232 -8.40 16.87 -24.84
C TRP A 232 -8.26 15.38 -25.14
N LYS A 233 -7.68 14.66 -24.17
CA LYS A 233 -7.61 13.20 -24.17
C LYS A 233 -8.46 12.67 -23.03
N LEU A 234 -9.22 11.63 -23.31
CA LEU A 234 -9.99 10.87 -22.36
C LEU A 234 -9.36 9.49 -22.19
N ALA A 235 -9.26 9.02 -20.96
CA ALA A 235 -8.94 7.64 -20.65
C ALA A 235 -9.96 7.09 -19.65
N ILE A 236 -10.31 5.82 -19.82
CA ILE A 236 -11.14 5.05 -18.91
C ILE A 236 -10.36 3.79 -18.57
N GLY A 237 -10.39 3.38 -17.31
CA GLY A 237 -9.71 2.19 -16.83
C GLY A 237 -10.59 1.38 -15.91
N ALA A 238 -10.37 0.07 -15.92
CA ALA A 238 -10.91 -0.83 -14.92
C ALA A 238 -9.83 -1.84 -14.50
N SER A 239 -9.84 -2.22 -13.24
CA SER A 239 -9.06 -3.32 -12.73
C SER A 239 -9.87 -4.11 -11.70
N GLY A 240 -9.49 -5.37 -11.49
CA GLY A 240 -10.14 -6.18 -10.49
C GLY A 240 -9.39 -7.46 -10.19
N SER A 241 -9.72 -8.06 -9.05
CA SER A 241 -9.17 -9.33 -8.61
C SER A 241 -10.30 -10.27 -8.22
N LEU A 242 -10.03 -11.56 -8.39
CA LEU A 242 -10.98 -12.61 -8.06
C LEU A 242 -10.86 -12.99 -6.58
N GLN A 243 -11.98 -13.42 -6.00
CA GLN A 243 -12.02 -14.02 -4.70
C GLN A 243 -10.96 -15.13 -4.60
N THR A 244 -10.12 -15.05 -3.56
CA THR A 244 -8.97 -15.93 -3.39
C THR A 244 -8.95 -16.47 -1.97
N LYS A 245 -8.89 -17.79 -1.82
CA LYS A 245 -8.67 -18.43 -0.51
C LYS A 245 -7.18 -18.46 -0.23
N LEU A 246 -6.73 -17.83 0.85
CA LEU A 246 -5.36 -17.92 1.34
C LEU A 246 -5.25 -19.11 2.28
N ASN A 247 -4.29 -20.00 2.03
CA ASN A 247 -3.99 -21.07 2.99
C ASN A 247 -3.55 -20.44 4.31
N SER A 248 -4.11 -20.93 5.41
CA SER A 248 -3.88 -20.40 6.75
C SER A 248 -3.44 -21.54 7.67
N VAL A 249 -2.24 -21.44 8.22
CA VAL A 249 -1.74 -22.37 9.23
C VAL A 249 -1.39 -21.58 10.49
N THR A 250 -2.05 -21.90 11.59
CA THR A 250 -1.85 -21.21 12.87
C THR A 250 -1.15 -22.11 13.87
N SER A 251 -0.03 -21.64 14.42
CA SER A 251 0.61 -22.23 15.59
C SER A 251 0.09 -21.58 16.88
N LEU A 252 0.13 -22.33 17.99
CA LEU A 252 -0.29 -21.89 19.31
C LEU A 252 0.75 -22.29 20.35
N LEU A 253 1.21 -21.32 21.14
CA LEU A 253 2.06 -21.51 22.30
C LEU A 253 1.42 -20.80 23.49
N VAL A 254 1.17 -21.52 24.58
CA VAL A 254 0.63 -20.97 25.83
C VAL A 254 1.60 -21.28 26.96
N THR A 255 2.00 -20.24 27.69
CA THR A 255 2.93 -20.34 28.82
C THR A 255 2.33 -19.68 30.06
N ASP A 256 2.59 -20.27 31.21
CA ASP A 256 2.31 -19.69 32.52
C ASP A 256 3.63 -19.51 33.27
N GLY A 257 4.07 -18.25 33.38
CA GLY A 257 5.43 -17.93 33.81
C GLY A 257 6.48 -18.59 32.89
N THR A 258 7.25 -19.52 33.44
CA THR A 258 8.27 -20.28 32.70
C THR A 258 7.76 -21.65 32.21
N THR A 259 6.57 -22.06 32.62
CA THR A 259 6.00 -23.38 32.28
C THR A 259 5.28 -23.30 30.95
N THR A 260 5.59 -24.22 30.03
CA THR A 260 4.83 -24.36 28.77
C THR A 260 3.61 -25.24 29.02
N LEU A 261 2.42 -24.68 28.85
CA LEU A 261 1.15 -25.40 28.99
C LEU A 261 0.73 -26.06 27.67
N ILE A 262 0.86 -25.34 26.56
CA ILE A 262 0.50 -25.81 25.22
C ILE A 262 1.60 -25.39 24.25
N ASN A 263 2.06 -26.32 23.42
CA ASN A 263 2.91 -26.00 22.27
C ASN A 263 2.43 -26.83 21.08
N ASN A 264 1.71 -26.20 20.16
CA ASN A 264 1.18 -26.85 18.97
C ASN A 264 1.56 -26.06 17.70
N PRO A 265 2.48 -26.57 16.87
CA PRO A 265 2.91 -25.90 15.65
C PRO A 265 1.84 -25.89 14.54
N GLN A 266 0.81 -26.74 14.62
CA GLN A 266 -0.32 -26.80 13.68
C GLN A 266 -1.64 -26.88 14.45
N TYR A 267 -1.91 -25.85 15.24
CA TYR A 267 -3.13 -25.75 16.04
C TYR A 267 -4.39 -25.64 15.19
N SER A 268 -4.32 -24.90 14.08
CA SER A 268 -5.42 -24.77 13.13
C SER A 268 -4.90 -24.70 11.70
N VAL A 269 -5.56 -25.42 10.80
CA VAL A 269 -5.30 -25.40 9.36
C VAL A 269 -6.61 -25.10 8.65
N GLY A 270 -6.62 -24.07 7.82
CA GLY A 270 -7.81 -23.62 7.13
C GLY A 270 -7.49 -22.61 6.04
N TYR A 271 -8.42 -21.69 5.80
CA TYR A 271 -8.24 -20.64 4.81
C TYR A 271 -8.82 -19.31 5.27
N PHE A 272 -8.14 -18.21 4.92
CA PHE A 272 -8.68 -16.85 4.99
C PHE A 272 -9.09 -16.42 3.59
N THR A 273 -10.32 -15.99 3.39
CA THR A 273 -10.82 -15.65 2.04
C THR A 273 -10.69 -14.15 1.80
N LEU A 274 -10.01 -13.76 0.71
CA LEU A 274 -10.07 -12.41 0.16
C LEU A 274 -11.26 -12.32 -0.79
N PRO A 275 -12.09 -11.25 -0.72
CA PRO A 275 -13.24 -11.10 -1.60
C PRO A 275 -12.82 -10.64 -3.00
N ASP A 276 -13.77 -10.61 -3.92
CA ASP A 276 -13.59 -9.87 -5.17
C ASP A 276 -13.40 -8.38 -4.90
N MET A 277 -12.48 -7.77 -5.66
CA MET A 277 -12.22 -6.33 -5.61
C MET A 277 -12.29 -5.76 -7.02
N TYR A 278 -12.95 -4.61 -7.16
CA TYR A 278 -13.12 -3.94 -8.43
C TYR A 278 -12.78 -2.47 -8.30
N THR A 279 -12.10 -1.93 -9.29
CA THR A 279 -11.83 -0.51 -9.39
C THR A 279 -12.12 -0.02 -10.80
N ALA A 280 -12.89 1.07 -10.91
CA ALA A 280 -13.14 1.76 -12.16
C ALA A 280 -12.62 3.20 -12.05
N GLY A 281 -12.14 3.77 -13.15
CA GLY A 281 -11.62 5.12 -13.14
C GLY A 281 -11.70 5.82 -14.50
N ILE A 282 -11.61 7.14 -14.44
CA ILE A 282 -11.61 8.04 -15.59
C ILE A 282 -10.48 9.05 -15.43
N ALA A 283 -9.85 9.43 -16.54
CA ALA A 283 -8.89 10.52 -16.58
C ALA A 283 -9.09 11.42 -17.80
N LEU A 284 -8.97 12.72 -17.57
CA LEU A 284 -9.03 13.76 -18.59
C LEU A 284 -7.71 14.52 -18.60
N THR A 285 -7.07 14.57 -19.77
CA THR A 285 -5.82 15.29 -19.96
C THR A 285 -5.99 16.42 -20.97
N TYR A 286 -5.72 17.65 -20.53
CA TYR A 286 -5.73 18.85 -21.37
C TYR A 286 -4.31 19.27 -21.76
N LYS A 287 -4.08 19.43 -23.07
CA LYS A 287 -2.79 19.82 -23.67
C LYS A 287 -1.58 18.98 -23.26
N GLU A 288 -1.80 17.77 -22.73
CA GLU A 288 -0.77 16.90 -22.15
C GLU A 288 -0.12 17.40 -20.85
N ASP A 289 -0.55 18.56 -20.36
CA ASP A 289 0.04 19.24 -19.20
C ASP A 289 -0.84 19.12 -17.94
N TYR A 290 -2.16 19.17 -18.10
CA TYR A 290 -3.10 19.12 -16.98
C TYR A 290 -3.85 17.80 -17.02
N THR A 291 -3.77 17.01 -15.97
CA THR A 291 -4.45 15.72 -15.87
C THR A 291 -5.35 15.70 -14.64
N PHE A 292 -6.61 15.37 -14.84
CA PHE A 292 -7.58 15.09 -13.80
C PHE A 292 -7.88 13.60 -13.82
N ALA A 293 -7.98 12.98 -12.65
CA ALA A 293 -8.30 11.56 -12.50
C ALA A 293 -9.29 11.34 -11.35
N ALA A 294 -10.18 10.38 -11.52
CA ALA A 294 -11.12 9.94 -10.51
C ALA A 294 -11.26 8.42 -10.56
N ASP A 295 -11.12 7.76 -9.42
CA ASP A 295 -11.24 6.31 -9.28
C ASP A 295 -12.23 5.95 -8.17
N TYR A 296 -12.99 4.88 -8.38
CA TYR A 296 -13.86 4.27 -7.38
C TYR A 296 -13.50 2.79 -7.22
N THR A 297 -13.14 2.39 -6.01
CA THR A 297 -12.84 1.01 -5.62
C THR A 297 -13.96 0.46 -4.76
N PHE A 298 -14.36 -0.79 -5.01
CA PHE A 298 -15.32 -1.55 -4.22
C PHE A 298 -14.77 -2.94 -3.89
N GLN A 299 -15.03 -3.43 -2.66
CA GLN A 299 -14.60 -4.74 -2.19
C GLN A 299 -15.74 -5.46 -1.45
N ASN A 300 -16.09 -6.67 -1.90
CA ASN A 300 -17.29 -7.40 -1.44
C ASN A 300 -17.06 -8.23 -0.16
N TRP A 301 -16.55 -7.62 0.89
CA TRP A 301 -16.22 -8.31 2.15
C TRP A 301 -17.44 -8.88 2.90
N GLN A 302 -18.62 -8.27 2.74
CA GLN A 302 -19.84 -8.73 3.41
C GLN A 302 -20.23 -10.14 2.99
N SER A 303 -19.93 -10.54 1.75
CA SER A 303 -20.21 -11.88 1.21
C SER A 303 -19.51 -13.01 1.98
N LEU A 304 -18.41 -12.70 2.67
CA LEU A 304 -17.62 -13.66 3.42
C LEU A 304 -18.25 -14.04 4.77
N ASN A 305 -19.25 -13.29 5.23
CA ASN A 305 -19.95 -13.52 6.51
C ASN A 305 -19.02 -13.66 7.73
N TYR A 306 -17.86 -13.02 7.71
CA TYR A 306 -16.88 -13.08 8.79
C TYR A 306 -17.29 -12.14 9.94
N ARG A 307 -17.46 -12.70 11.14
CA ARG A 307 -17.94 -11.98 12.33
C ARG A 307 -17.21 -12.43 13.59
N GLY A 308 -17.04 -11.51 14.54
CA GLY A 308 -16.58 -11.76 15.91
C GLY A 308 -17.54 -11.14 16.92
N LEU A 309 -17.16 -11.14 18.21
CA LEU A 309 -18.03 -10.69 19.31
C LEU A 309 -18.52 -9.24 19.16
N SER A 310 -17.65 -8.34 18.70
CA SER A 310 -17.94 -6.90 18.58
C SER A 310 -17.58 -6.33 17.21
N TYR A 311 -17.36 -7.19 16.22
CA TYR A 311 -17.00 -6.74 14.88
C TYR A 311 -17.56 -7.67 13.79
N ASN A 312 -17.72 -7.13 12.60
CA ASN A 312 -18.01 -7.90 11.39
C ASN A 312 -17.34 -7.26 10.17
N LEU A 313 -17.10 -8.08 9.15
CA LEU A 313 -16.63 -7.57 7.87
C LEU A 313 -17.81 -7.08 7.03
N VAL A 314 -17.67 -5.89 6.46
CA VAL A 314 -18.67 -5.19 5.67
C VAL A 314 -18.06 -4.69 4.37
N ASN A 315 -18.88 -4.42 3.36
CA ASN A 315 -18.37 -3.95 2.08
C ASN A 315 -17.57 -2.66 2.22
N SER A 316 -16.41 -2.63 1.57
CA SER A 316 -15.51 -1.47 1.56
C SER A 316 -15.65 -0.73 0.24
N SER A 317 -15.57 0.59 0.31
CA SER A 317 -15.58 1.46 -0.86
C SER A 317 -14.60 2.61 -0.68
N ARG A 318 -13.95 3.05 -1.75
CA ARG A 318 -13.03 4.20 -1.72
C ARG A 318 -13.13 5.01 -2.99
N LEU A 319 -13.30 6.32 -2.84
CA LEU A 319 -13.22 7.32 -3.90
C LEU A 319 -11.86 8.02 -3.82
N ASN A 320 -11.17 8.12 -4.94
CA ASN A 320 -9.92 8.87 -5.08
C ASN A 320 -10.09 9.92 -6.18
N LEU A 321 -9.69 11.15 -5.91
CA LEU A 321 -9.68 12.27 -6.86
C LEU A 321 -8.28 12.87 -6.94
N GLY A 322 -7.82 13.15 -8.14
CA GLY A 322 -6.45 13.57 -8.38
C GLY A 322 -6.31 14.61 -9.48
N PHE A 323 -5.37 15.53 -9.29
CA PHE A 323 -4.94 16.51 -10.26
C PHE A 323 -3.41 16.51 -10.38
N GLU A 324 -2.91 16.56 -11.61
CA GLU A 324 -1.50 16.73 -11.91
C GLU A 324 -1.32 17.88 -12.92
N TYR A 325 -0.39 18.78 -12.62
CA TYR A 325 0.20 19.69 -13.58
C TYR A 325 1.64 19.29 -13.87
N SER A 326 1.92 19.00 -15.14
CA SER A 326 3.24 18.62 -15.60
C SER A 326 3.56 19.29 -16.93
N LYS A 327 4.52 20.21 -16.93
CA LYS A 327 4.95 20.87 -18.18
C LYS A 327 5.98 20.02 -18.91
N LYS A 328 5.61 19.56 -20.10
CA LYS A 328 6.51 18.82 -20.99
C LYS A 328 7.13 19.79 -22.01
N ASN A 329 8.44 19.99 -21.90
CA ASN A 329 9.18 20.77 -22.88
C ASN A 329 9.70 19.83 -23.97
N THR A 330 9.51 20.22 -25.23
CA THR A 330 10.10 19.51 -26.37
C THR A 330 11.51 20.02 -26.58
N TYR A 331 12.50 19.15 -26.46
CA TYR A 331 13.88 19.42 -26.86
C TYR A 331 14.20 18.57 -28.10
N ARG A 332 14.32 19.23 -29.25
CA ARG A 332 14.36 18.58 -30.58
C ARG A 332 13.08 17.77 -30.81
N ASP A 333 13.17 16.44 -30.76
CA ASP A 333 12.03 15.52 -30.91
C ASP A 333 11.67 14.79 -29.62
N LEU A 334 12.39 15.04 -28.52
CA LEU A 334 12.19 14.38 -27.24
C LEU A 334 11.39 15.28 -26.29
N LYS A 335 10.24 14.79 -25.85
CA LYS A 335 9.49 15.42 -24.74
C LYS A 335 10.20 15.12 -23.43
N ALA A 336 10.64 16.15 -22.74
CA ALA A 336 11.24 16.06 -21.42
C ALA A 336 10.37 16.78 -20.39
N GLU A 337 10.10 16.08 -19.31
CA GLU A 337 9.38 16.60 -18.15
C GLU A 337 10.41 16.84 -17.04
N LYS A 338 10.60 18.09 -16.61
CA LYS A 338 11.55 18.41 -15.53
C LYS A 338 10.91 18.20 -14.16
N THR A 339 9.68 18.67 -14.00
CA THR A 339 8.97 18.73 -12.72
C THR A 339 7.48 18.57 -12.96
N PHE A 340 6.80 17.92 -12.01
CA PHE A 340 5.35 17.85 -11.95
C PHE A 340 4.87 18.16 -10.54
N TYR A 341 3.64 18.67 -10.43
CA TYR A 341 2.98 19.04 -9.19
C TYR A 341 1.62 18.36 -9.14
N GLN A 342 1.24 17.90 -7.96
CA GLN A 342 0.04 17.10 -7.76
C GLN A 342 -0.71 17.55 -6.53
N ALA A 343 -2.03 17.39 -6.60
CA ALA A 343 -2.93 17.50 -5.47
C ALA A 343 -4.03 16.45 -5.62
N GLY A 344 -4.58 15.98 -4.50
CA GLY A 344 -5.66 15.01 -4.54
C GLY A 344 -6.36 14.85 -3.20
N PHE A 345 -7.48 14.15 -3.25
CA PHE A 345 -8.36 13.87 -2.13
C PHE A 345 -8.83 12.42 -2.21
N PHE A 346 -9.07 11.80 -1.06
CA PHE A 346 -9.71 10.51 -0.98
C PHE A 346 -10.68 10.43 0.19
N ALA A 347 -11.71 9.62 0.01
CA ALA A 347 -12.63 9.25 1.07
C ALA A 347 -13.00 7.78 0.89
N GLY A 348 -12.89 7.00 1.96
CA GLY A 348 -13.17 5.58 1.93
C GLY A 348 -13.79 5.07 3.22
N LYS A 349 -14.46 3.94 3.10
CA LYS A 349 -14.96 3.14 4.20
C LYS A 349 -14.20 1.82 4.23
N SER A 350 -13.64 1.49 5.38
CA SER A 350 -12.92 0.25 5.65
C SER A 350 -13.82 -0.97 5.53
N TYR A 351 -13.22 -2.13 5.39
CA TYR A 351 -13.93 -3.40 5.40
C TYR A 351 -14.34 -3.87 6.80
N VAL A 352 -13.97 -3.12 7.83
CA VAL A 352 -14.18 -3.44 9.24
C VAL A 352 -15.28 -2.55 9.82
N ASN A 353 -16.27 -3.19 10.45
CA ASN A 353 -17.28 -2.57 11.30
C ASN A 353 -17.06 -3.04 12.74
N VAL A 354 -16.89 -2.09 13.68
CA VAL A 354 -16.66 -2.38 15.10
C VAL A 354 -17.75 -1.68 15.91
N SER A 355 -18.41 -2.40 16.81
CA SER A 355 -19.45 -1.84 17.68
C SER A 355 -20.53 -1.05 16.91
N GLY A 356 -20.89 -1.54 15.72
CA GLY A 356 -21.89 -0.92 14.84
C GLY A 356 -21.41 0.29 14.03
N GLN A 357 -20.15 0.70 14.15
CA GLN A 357 -19.55 1.79 13.37
C GLN A 357 -18.52 1.26 12.37
N GLN A 358 -18.75 1.55 11.09
CA GLN A 358 -17.80 1.25 10.03
C GLN A 358 -16.69 2.30 10.04
N ILE A 359 -15.43 1.84 10.07
CA ILE A 359 -14.28 2.73 10.14
C ILE A 359 -14.11 3.44 8.79
N ASP A 360 -14.15 4.77 8.79
CA ASP A 360 -13.90 5.60 7.62
C ASP A 360 -12.44 6.08 7.59
N ASN A 361 -12.00 6.54 6.41
CA ASN A 361 -10.71 7.20 6.23
C ASN A 361 -10.87 8.29 5.16
N ILE A 362 -10.60 9.53 5.54
CA ILE A 362 -10.73 10.71 4.68
C ILE A 362 -9.42 11.49 4.76
N GLY A 363 -8.92 11.94 3.61
CA GLY A 363 -7.67 12.68 3.59
C GLY A 363 -7.35 13.33 2.26
N GLY A 364 -6.23 14.03 2.24
CA GLY A 364 -5.72 14.75 1.08
C GLY A 364 -4.25 14.48 0.87
N THR A 365 -3.80 14.66 -0.37
CA THR A 365 -2.42 14.48 -0.77
C THR A 365 -1.93 15.69 -1.57
N VAL A 366 -0.67 16.05 -1.41
CA VAL A 366 0.05 16.92 -2.33
C VAL A 366 1.37 16.29 -2.68
N GLY A 367 1.84 16.49 -3.92
CA GLY A 367 3.08 15.86 -4.37
C GLY A 367 3.87 16.76 -5.32
N ILE A 368 5.19 16.61 -5.25
CA ILE A 368 6.11 17.18 -6.22
C ILE A 368 7.08 16.08 -6.65
N GLY A 369 7.35 16.03 -7.94
CA GLY A 369 8.37 15.14 -8.46
C GLY A 369 9.22 15.79 -9.54
N PHE A 370 10.37 15.21 -9.76
CA PHE A 370 11.35 15.67 -10.74
C PHE A 370 11.91 14.51 -11.54
N ASN A 371 12.31 14.80 -12.78
CA ASN A 371 13.13 13.91 -13.58
C ASN A 371 14.42 14.64 -13.93
N ALA A 372 15.57 14.06 -13.61
CA ALA A 372 16.85 14.66 -13.96
C ALA A 372 17.03 14.69 -15.48
N LEU A 373 17.42 15.83 -16.02
CA LEU A 373 17.59 15.99 -17.48
C LEU A 373 18.89 15.37 -18.01
N ARG A 374 19.88 15.16 -17.12
CA ARG A 374 21.24 14.70 -17.47
C ARG A 374 21.63 13.39 -16.79
N SER A 375 20.70 12.75 -16.09
CA SER A 375 20.89 11.44 -15.47
C SER A 375 19.59 10.66 -15.48
N SER A 376 19.71 9.36 -15.24
CA SER A 376 18.62 8.38 -15.17
C SER A 376 17.79 8.51 -13.88
N LEU A 377 18.10 9.48 -13.01
CA LEU A 377 17.47 9.62 -11.69
C LEU A 377 16.14 10.37 -11.77
N THR A 378 15.15 9.84 -11.06
CA THR A 378 13.86 10.49 -10.83
C THR A 378 13.52 10.43 -9.36
N GLY A 379 12.73 11.39 -8.89
CA GLY A 379 12.33 11.46 -7.50
C GLY A 379 10.95 12.06 -7.36
N GLN A 380 10.23 11.65 -6.32
CA GLN A 380 8.97 12.24 -5.91
C GLN A 380 8.90 12.25 -4.39
N VAL A 381 8.35 13.34 -3.87
CA VAL A 381 7.95 13.47 -2.47
C VAL A 381 6.46 13.79 -2.47
N SER A 382 5.69 13.03 -1.68
CA SER A 382 4.28 13.32 -1.45
C SER A 382 3.99 13.42 0.04
N LEU A 383 3.19 14.40 0.40
CA LEU A 383 2.63 14.59 1.72
C LEU A 383 1.17 14.14 1.68
N GLU A 384 0.77 13.33 2.64
CA GLU A 384 -0.60 12.87 2.83
C GLU A 384 -1.01 13.15 4.27
N GLY A 385 -2.19 13.72 4.46
CA GLY A 385 -2.79 13.93 5.78
C GLY A 385 -4.23 13.47 5.78
N GLY A 386 -4.67 12.84 6.86
CA GLY A 386 -6.02 12.30 6.95
C GLY A 386 -6.44 11.94 8.36
N VAL A 387 -7.73 11.62 8.47
CA VAL A 387 -8.39 11.16 9.69
C VAL A 387 -9.01 9.81 9.39
N ARG A 388 -8.75 8.83 10.26
CA ARG A 388 -9.28 7.48 10.16
C ARG A 388 -10.00 7.07 11.44
N GLY A 389 -11.21 6.56 11.31
CA GLY A 389 -12.03 6.10 12.43
C GLY A 389 -12.70 7.23 13.19
N THR A 390 -13.25 6.87 14.35
CA THR A 390 -14.13 7.74 15.14
C THR A 390 -13.93 7.49 16.63
N THR A 391 -14.36 8.44 17.47
CA THR A 391 -14.39 8.30 18.93
C THR A 391 -15.75 7.80 19.46
N ILE A 392 -16.74 7.67 18.57
CA ILE A 392 -18.09 7.20 18.91
C ILE A 392 -18.03 5.75 19.41
N ASN A 393 -18.87 5.39 20.40
CA ASN A 393 -18.93 4.05 20.99
C ASN A 393 -17.59 3.56 21.59
N GLY A 394 -16.76 4.49 22.08
CA GLY A 394 -15.47 4.17 22.69
C GLY A 394 -14.40 3.71 21.70
N LEU A 395 -14.62 3.98 20.41
CA LEU A 395 -13.66 3.71 19.36
C LEU A 395 -12.48 4.71 19.38
N VAL A 396 -11.46 4.39 18.61
CA VAL A 396 -10.25 5.20 18.46
C VAL A 396 -10.24 5.90 17.10
N GLN A 397 -9.95 7.19 17.12
CA GLN A 397 -9.68 7.98 15.92
C GLN A 397 -8.17 8.18 15.77
N GLU A 398 -7.68 8.06 14.53
CA GLU A 398 -6.29 8.23 14.12
C GLU A 398 -6.16 9.46 13.21
N ASP A 399 -5.54 10.52 13.69
CA ASP A 399 -5.15 11.66 12.86
C ASP A 399 -3.71 11.43 12.42
N TYR A 400 -3.48 11.31 11.11
CA TYR A 400 -2.17 10.93 10.61
C TYR A 400 -1.60 11.92 9.61
N LEU A 401 -0.28 12.04 9.64
CA LEU A 401 0.52 12.73 8.65
C LEU A 401 1.57 11.78 8.10
N GLN A 402 1.68 11.71 6.79
CA GLN A 402 2.52 10.77 6.08
C GLN A 402 3.36 11.49 5.04
N VAL A 403 4.64 11.12 4.97
CA VAL A 403 5.56 11.56 3.91
C VAL A 403 6.04 10.34 3.16
N THR A 404 5.86 10.34 1.83
CA THR A 404 6.36 9.26 0.97
C THR A 404 7.46 9.77 0.07
N PHE A 405 8.58 9.06 0.05
CA PHE A 405 9.69 9.27 -0.85
C PHE A 405 9.72 8.15 -1.88
N ILE A 406 9.69 8.52 -3.15
CA ILE A 406 9.85 7.58 -4.26
C ILE A 406 11.11 7.98 -5.01
N LEU A 407 12.05 7.06 -5.11
CA LEU A 407 13.25 7.21 -5.90
C LEU A 407 13.20 6.24 -7.06
N GLY A 408 13.46 6.74 -8.25
CA GLY A 408 13.41 5.94 -9.46
C GLY A 408 14.66 6.07 -10.32
N PHE A 409 15.01 4.99 -10.99
CA PHE A 409 16.05 4.93 -12.01
C PHE A 409 15.42 4.54 -13.35
N ARG A 410 15.60 5.38 -14.37
CA ARG A 410 14.99 5.26 -15.69
C ARG A 410 16.06 5.27 -16.77
N GLU A 411 16.11 4.24 -17.59
CA GLU A 411 17.10 4.12 -18.65
C GLU A 411 16.49 3.61 -19.95
N PHE A 412 17.12 3.94 -21.07
CA PHE A 412 16.81 3.33 -22.35
C PHE A 412 17.86 2.27 -22.69
N TRP A 413 17.44 1.02 -22.83
CA TRP A 413 18.29 -0.05 -23.30
C TRP A 413 18.45 0.01 -24.83
N LEU A 414 19.16 1.03 -25.30
CA LEU A 414 19.56 1.08 -26.70
C LEU A 414 20.64 0.00 -26.96
N PRO A 415 20.51 -0.82 -28.01
CA PRO A 415 21.66 -1.54 -28.54
C PRO A 415 22.72 -0.50 -28.93
N ARG A 416 23.98 -0.69 -28.53
CA ARG A 416 25.13 0.16 -28.91
C ARG A 416 25.40 0.24 -30.43
N HIS A 417 24.46 -0.15 -31.30
CA HIS A 417 24.62 -0.34 -32.74
C HIS A 417 23.59 0.41 -33.60
N PHE A 418 23.01 1.51 -33.15
CA PHE A 418 22.52 2.50 -34.12
C PHE A 418 23.71 3.31 -34.61
N ARG A 419 24.33 2.82 -35.70
CA ARG A 419 25.20 3.64 -36.55
C ARG A 419 24.46 4.94 -36.84
N ARG A 420 25.11 6.06 -36.52
CA ARG A 420 24.83 7.33 -37.19
C ARG A 420 25.00 7.05 -38.68
N TYR A 421 23.91 7.13 -39.43
CA TYR A 421 23.99 7.51 -40.82
C TYR A 421 23.52 8.97 -40.85
N ASP A 422 24.39 9.78 -41.44
CA ASP A 422 24.33 11.24 -41.51
C ASP A 422 23.05 11.77 -42.16
#